data_AF-A0A7S2KHE4-F1
#
_entry.id   AF-A0A7S2KHE4-F1
#
_cell.length_a   1.000
_cell.length_b   1.000
_cell.length_c   1.000
_cell.angle_alpha   90.00
_cell.angle_beta   90.00
_cell.angle_gamma   90.00
#
_symmetry.space_group_name_H-M   'P 1'
#
loop_
_entity.id
_entity.type
_entity.pdbx_description
1 polymer ?
#
loop_
_entity_poly.entity_id
_entity_poly.type
_entity_poly.pdbx_seq_one_letter_code
_entity_poly.pdbx_strand_id
1 'polypeptide(L)'
;VALVRRRCKETGGGLEDPEHVLRICELAQQVAEHLAHVSGDCMDILSYVKIKRMPGRHIRDSECVDGVVFSRDVAHRKMRCRIQDCRIALLREPLSFDHGHRLTRLDDLRRQEADFIDLKVDKIALDLQPTPDLLLCQGSVSQIAQEKLRDKKISLVLGVPAHILDAVERCTGARILQSVDSIVRSTQGGSVVGQCRSFHIHRCGEGGKSFVIIEGSNTDRFMTVCLRGGQ
;
A
#
# COMPACT_ATOMS: atom_id res chain seq x y z
N VAL A 1 -22.34 -11.90 3.97
CA VAL A 1 -22.08 -13.36 4.15
C VAL A 1 -21.86 -14.11 2.84
N ALA A 2 -22.76 -14.09 1.86
CA ALA A 2 -22.62 -14.84 0.59
C ALA A 2 -21.33 -14.53 -0.19
N LEU A 3 -20.94 -13.25 -0.26
CA LEU A 3 -19.69 -12.82 -0.89
C LEU A 3 -18.45 -13.40 -0.20
N VAL A 4 -18.41 -13.37 1.13
CA VAL A 4 -17.30 -13.92 1.92
C VAL A 4 -17.20 -15.42 1.70
N ARG A 5 -18.33 -16.14 1.71
CA ARG A 5 -18.37 -17.58 1.40
C ARG A 5 -17.82 -17.88 0.00
N ARG A 6 -18.19 -17.08 -1.01
CA ARG A 6 -17.71 -17.24 -2.39
C ARG A 6 -16.20 -17.01 -2.49
N ARG A 7 -15.67 -15.91 -1.92
CA ARG A 7 -14.23 -15.62 -1.93
C ARG A 7 -13.39 -16.58 -1.07
N CYS A 8 -13.94 -17.11 0.02
CA CYS A 8 -13.30 -18.18 0.80
C CYS A 8 -13.15 -19.46 -0.03
N LYS A 9 -14.18 -19.84 -0.81
CA LYS A 9 -14.11 -20.99 -1.72
C LYS A 9 -13.11 -20.77 -2.86
N GLU A 10 -13.10 -19.58 -3.47
CA GLU A 10 -12.14 -19.20 -4.53
C GLU A 10 -10.68 -19.21 -4.02
N THR A 11 -10.47 -19.02 -2.71
CA THR A 11 -9.14 -19.03 -2.08
C THR A 11 -8.79 -20.36 -1.39
N GLY A 12 -9.58 -21.43 -1.62
CA GLY A 12 -9.30 -22.80 -1.16
C GLY A 12 -9.49 -23.03 0.34
N GLY A 13 -10.47 -22.37 0.97
CA GLY A 13 -10.84 -22.59 2.38
C GLY A 13 -12.15 -23.35 2.54
N GLY A 14 -12.20 -24.28 3.49
CA GLY A 14 -13.42 -24.97 3.95
C GLY A 14 -14.16 -24.14 5.01
N LEU A 15 -15.49 -24.12 4.92
CA LEU A 15 -16.41 -23.41 5.83
C LEU A 15 -17.25 -24.44 6.60
N GLU A 16 -16.60 -25.45 7.15
CA GLU A 16 -17.25 -26.64 7.70
C GLU A 16 -17.65 -26.46 9.16
N ASP A 17 -16.88 -25.67 9.93
CA ASP A 17 -17.15 -25.45 11.35
C ASP A 17 -18.18 -24.34 11.62
N PRO A 18 -19.14 -24.56 12.55
CA PRO A 18 -20.10 -23.54 12.98
C PRO A 18 -19.43 -22.26 13.50
N GLU A 19 -18.28 -22.40 14.15
CA GLU A 19 -17.50 -21.27 14.67
C GLU A 19 -16.96 -20.37 13.55
N HIS A 20 -16.57 -20.96 12.42
CA HIS A 20 -16.07 -20.21 11.27
C HIS A 20 -17.19 -19.34 10.69
N VAL A 21 -18.40 -19.90 10.63
CA VAL A 21 -19.58 -19.18 10.15
C VAL A 21 -19.94 -18.04 11.10
N LEU A 22 -19.91 -18.27 12.42
CA LEU A 22 -20.20 -17.24 13.42
C LEU A 22 -19.23 -16.07 13.30
N ARG A 23 -17.92 -16.33 13.26
CA ARG A 23 -16.90 -15.27 13.14
C ARG A 23 -17.02 -14.49 11.84
N ILE A 24 -17.31 -15.17 10.73
CA ILE A 24 -17.53 -14.48 9.45
C ILE A 24 -18.80 -13.63 9.47
N CYS A 25 -19.85 -14.07 10.17
CA CYS A 25 -21.05 -13.26 10.36
C CYS A 25 -20.75 -12.00 11.18
N GLU A 26 -19.98 -12.11 12.26
CA GLU A 26 -19.53 -10.94 13.05
C GLU A 26 -18.74 -9.95 12.19
N LEU A 27 -17.75 -10.43 11.43
CA LEU A 27 -16.95 -9.57 10.54
C LEU A 27 -17.82 -8.94 9.44
N ALA A 28 -18.77 -9.69 8.89
CA ALA A 28 -19.70 -9.17 7.89
C ALA A 28 -20.63 -8.08 8.46
N GLN A 29 -21.02 -8.20 9.73
CA GLN A 29 -21.81 -7.19 10.42
C GLN A 29 -20.99 -5.91 10.65
N GLN A 30 -19.74 -6.02 11.11
CA GLN A 30 -18.83 -4.88 11.25
C GLN A 30 -18.62 -4.13 9.92
N VAL A 31 -18.44 -4.89 8.83
CA VAL A 31 -18.33 -4.31 7.48
C VAL A 31 -19.62 -3.58 7.08
N ALA A 32 -20.79 -4.16 7.35
CA ALA A 32 -22.07 -3.54 7.02
C ALA A 32 -22.28 -2.24 7.80
N GLU A 33 -21.96 -2.21 9.09
CA GLU A 33 -22.01 -1.01 9.94
C GLU A 33 -21.04 0.06 9.44
N HIS A 34 -19.82 -0.33 9.07
CA HIS A 34 -18.83 0.61 8.54
C HIS A 34 -19.29 1.27 7.23
N LEU A 35 -19.94 0.51 6.35
CA LEU A 35 -20.44 0.97 5.05
C LEU A 35 -21.79 1.70 5.11
N ALA A 36 -22.58 1.50 6.16
CA ALA A 36 -23.88 2.20 6.34
C ALA A 36 -23.72 3.74 6.40
N HIS A 37 -22.54 4.22 6.77
CA HIS A 37 -22.20 5.65 6.81
C HIS A 37 -21.58 6.17 5.51
N VAL A 38 -21.37 5.33 4.50
CA VAL A 38 -20.93 5.77 3.17
C VAL A 38 -22.16 6.34 2.45
N SER A 39 -22.49 7.59 2.78
CA SER A 39 -23.61 8.32 2.19
C SER A 39 -23.25 8.78 0.78
N GLY A 40 -23.86 8.18 -0.24
CA GLY A 40 -23.79 8.68 -1.62
C GLY A 40 -23.95 7.59 -2.67
N ASP A 41 -25.14 7.55 -3.27
CA ASP A 41 -25.48 7.04 -4.61
C ASP A 41 -24.82 5.75 -5.12
N CYS A 42 -25.63 4.68 -5.17
CA CYS A 42 -25.49 3.56 -6.10
C CYS A 42 -24.07 2.96 -6.23
N MET A 43 -23.32 2.92 -5.12
CA MET A 43 -21.94 2.43 -5.15
C MET A 43 -21.85 0.93 -4.96
N ASP A 44 -21.09 0.29 -5.85
CA ASP A 44 -20.70 -1.10 -5.72
C ASP A 44 -19.87 -1.29 -4.45
N ILE A 45 -20.53 -1.79 -3.40
CA ILE A 45 -19.99 -2.11 -2.07
C ILE A 45 -18.70 -2.95 -2.19
N LEU A 46 -18.61 -3.76 -3.25
CA LEU A 46 -17.46 -4.62 -3.53
C LEU A 46 -16.18 -3.83 -3.87
N SER A 47 -16.32 -2.58 -4.27
CA SER A 47 -15.21 -1.67 -4.56
C SER A 47 -14.58 -1.09 -3.29
N TYR A 48 -15.29 -1.13 -2.14
CA TYR A 48 -14.83 -0.59 -0.86
C TYR A 48 -14.38 -1.67 0.12
N VAL A 49 -14.72 -2.93 -0.13
CA VAL A 49 -14.37 -4.05 0.74
C VAL A 49 -13.43 -5.02 0.03
N LYS A 50 -12.23 -5.16 0.59
CA LYS A 50 -11.30 -6.21 0.19
C LYS A 50 -11.32 -7.34 1.20
N ILE A 51 -11.18 -8.57 0.71
CA ILE A 51 -10.97 -9.74 1.57
C ILE A 51 -9.56 -10.24 1.30
N LYS A 52 -8.76 -10.36 2.36
CA LYS A 52 -7.39 -10.83 2.28
C LYS A 52 -7.21 -12.03 3.20
N ARG A 53 -6.77 -13.15 2.64
CA ARG A 53 -6.35 -14.32 3.43
C ARG A 53 -4.92 -14.12 3.91
N MET A 54 -4.72 -14.17 5.22
CA MET A 54 -3.42 -14.17 5.88
C MET A 54 -3.20 -15.55 6.51
N PRO A 55 -2.19 -16.32 6.07
CA PRO A 55 -1.95 -17.64 6.60
C PRO A 55 -1.46 -17.57 8.05
N GLY A 56 -1.79 -18.60 8.82
CA GLY A 56 -1.41 -18.74 10.22
C GLY A 56 -2.48 -18.21 11.18
N ARG A 57 -2.48 -18.79 12.38
CA ARG A 57 -3.46 -18.60 13.45
C ARG A 57 -4.85 -19.17 13.18
N HIS A 58 -5.70 -19.09 14.20
CA HIS A 58 -7.09 -19.55 14.19
C HIS A 58 -7.98 -18.55 13.45
N ILE A 59 -9.12 -19.02 12.93
CA ILE A 59 -10.14 -18.13 12.32
C ILE A 59 -10.62 -17.03 13.28
N ARG A 60 -10.53 -17.27 14.59
CA ARG A 60 -11.01 -16.37 15.65
C ARG A 60 -10.18 -15.09 15.70
N ASP A 61 -8.92 -15.17 15.27
CA ASP A 61 -8.00 -14.04 15.15
C ASP A 61 -8.19 -13.24 13.85
N SER A 62 -9.22 -13.56 13.05
CA SER A 62 -9.58 -12.75 11.88
C SER A 62 -10.11 -11.39 12.31
N GLU A 63 -9.73 -10.34 11.60
CA GLU A 63 -9.99 -8.95 11.97
C GLU A 63 -10.37 -8.10 10.75
N CYS A 64 -11.16 -7.06 10.98
CA CYS A 64 -11.41 -6.01 10.00
C CYS A 64 -10.41 -4.88 10.21
N VAL A 65 -9.72 -4.49 9.15
CA VAL A 65 -8.81 -3.35 9.14
C VAL A 65 -9.47 -2.21 8.38
N ASP A 66 -9.54 -1.03 9.00
CA ASP A 66 -10.00 0.22 8.40
C ASP A 66 -8.91 0.78 7.45
N GLY A 67 -8.67 0.06 6.36
CA GLY A 67 -7.76 0.46 5.31
C GLY A 67 -7.36 -0.68 4.39
N VAL A 68 -6.13 -0.62 3.87
CA VAL A 68 -5.68 -1.49 2.76
C VAL A 68 -4.63 -2.48 3.24
N VAL A 69 -4.87 -3.77 2.97
CA VAL A 69 -3.91 -4.85 3.24
C VAL A 69 -3.50 -5.57 1.97
N PHE A 70 -2.20 -5.69 1.73
CA PHE A 70 -1.65 -6.35 0.54
C PHE A 70 -0.31 -7.06 0.80
N SER A 71 0.03 -8.03 -0.07
CA SER A 71 1.20 -8.89 0.10
C SER A 71 2.44 -8.28 -0.55
N ARG A 72 3.14 -7.46 0.23
CA ARG A 72 4.44 -6.86 -0.11
C ARG A 72 5.28 -6.73 1.16
N ASP A 73 6.52 -6.34 0.98
CA ASP A 73 7.45 -5.97 2.06
C ASP A 73 8.11 -4.63 1.70
N VAL A 74 8.80 -4.02 2.66
CA VAL A 74 9.64 -2.85 2.39
C VAL A 74 10.84 -3.26 1.52
N ALA A 75 11.26 -2.32 0.67
CA ALA A 75 12.37 -2.54 -0.27
C ALA A 75 13.67 -2.92 0.45
N HIS A 76 13.95 -2.29 1.60
CA HIS A 76 15.19 -2.49 2.34
C HIS A 76 14.90 -2.82 3.81
N ARG A 77 15.57 -3.85 4.35
CA ARG A 77 15.41 -4.31 5.76
C ARG A 77 15.65 -3.24 6.84
N LYS A 78 16.40 -2.17 6.53
CA LYS A 78 16.70 -1.07 7.46
C LYS A 78 15.65 0.05 7.42
N MET A 79 14.72 0.00 6.45
CA MET A 79 13.60 0.95 6.40
C MET A 79 12.62 0.67 7.53
N ARG A 80 11.93 1.73 7.97
CA ARG A 80 10.95 1.64 9.06
C ARG A 80 9.81 0.72 8.63
N CYS A 81 9.58 -0.34 9.41
CA CYS A 81 8.49 -1.30 9.19
C CYS A 81 7.22 -0.95 9.98
N ARG A 82 7.25 0.11 10.81
CA ARG A 82 6.12 0.62 11.58
C ARG A 82 6.26 2.13 11.73
N ILE A 83 5.21 2.88 11.39
CA ILE A 83 5.15 4.34 11.42
C ILE A 83 3.74 4.74 11.87
N GLN A 84 3.62 5.60 12.88
CA GLN A 84 2.36 6.21 13.32
C GLN A 84 2.19 7.57 12.66
N ASP A 85 0.94 7.98 12.42
CA ASP A 85 0.57 9.24 11.75
C ASP A 85 1.40 9.47 10.47
N CYS A 86 1.45 8.42 9.66
CA CYS A 86 2.38 8.31 8.55
C CYS A 86 1.89 9.11 7.34
N ARG A 87 2.80 9.85 6.72
CA ARG A 87 2.56 10.59 5.47
C ARG A 87 2.92 9.72 4.27
N ILE A 88 1.96 9.51 3.37
CA ILE A 88 2.11 8.59 2.25
C ILE A 88 2.13 9.36 0.92
N ALA A 89 3.12 9.07 0.09
CA ALA A 89 3.15 9.47 -1.31
C ALA A 89 2.97 8.24 -2.22
N LEU A 90 2.23 8.43 -3.31
CA LEU A 90 1.94 7.39 -4.30
C LEU A 90 2.58 7.77 -5.64
N LEU A 91 3.40 6.87 -6.19
CA LEU A 91 4.10 7.07 -7.46
C LEU A 91 3.83 5.92 -8.43
N ARG A 92 3.44 6.25 -9.66
CA ARG A 92 3.21 5.27 -10.72
C ARG A 92 4.48 4.97 -11.52
N GLU A 93 5.29 6.00 -11.80
CA GLU A 93 6.54 5.87 -12.56
C GLU A 93 7.59 5.03 -11.82
N PRO A 94 8.35 4.17 -12.52
CA PRO A 94 9.56 3.57 -11.95
C PRO A 94 10.64 4.64 -11.68
N LEU A 95 11.43 4.44 -10.62
CA LEU A 95 12.63 5.23 -10.36
C LEU A 95 13.86 4.48 -10.89
N SER A 96 13.90 4.33 -12.22
CA SER A 96 15.01 3.71 -12.95
C SER A 96 15.54 4.67 -14.01
N PHE A 97 16.85 4.59 -14.27
CA PHE A 97 17.48 5.30 -15.37
C PHE A 97 17.45 4.43 -16.62
N ASP A 98 16.91 4.97 -17.72
CA ASP A 98 17.01 4.35 -19.04
C ASP A 98 17.97 5.18 -19.90
N HIS A 99 19.06 4.55 -20.31
CA HIS A 99 20.12 5.15 -21.14
C HIS A 99 19.78 5.14 -22.65
N GLY A 100 18.65 4.53 -23.05
CA GLY A 100 18.25 4.40 -24.45
C GLY A 100 19.30 3.64 -25.28
N HIS A 101 19.31 3.88 -26.61
CA HIS A 101 20.19 3.18 -27.55
C HIS A 101 21.57 3.84 -27.76
N ARG A 102 22.02 4.73 -26.88
CA ARG A 102 23.30 5.44 -27.08
C ARG A 102 24.47 4.63 -26.54
N LEU A 103 25.52 4.52 -27.34
CA LEU A 103 26.80 3.91 -26.94
C LEU A 103 27.61 4.94 -26.12
N THR A 104 27.41 4.94 -24.81
CA THR A 104 28.16 5.77 -23.86
C THR A 104 29.10 4.88 -23.04
N ARG A 105 30.24 5.42 -22.59
CA ARG A 105 31.17 4.66 -21.75
C ARG A 105 30.48 4.28 -20.43
N LEU A 106 30.77 3.07 -19.93
CA LEU A 106 30.13 2.52 -18.73
C LEU A 106 30.30 3.42 -17.49
N ASP A 107 31.47 4.05 -17.33
CA ASP A 107 31.72 4.92 -16.18
C ASP A 107 30.90 6.22 -16.23
N ASP A 108 30.73 6.78 -17.43
CA ASP A 108 29.90 7.98 -17.63
C ASP A 108 28.42 7.64 -17.42
N LEU A 109 27.97 6.46 -17.87
CA LEU A 109 26.61 5.97 -17.65
C LEU A 109 26.29 5.80 -16.15
N ARG A 110 27.21 5.23 -15.38
CA ARG A 110 27.03 5.04 -13.93
C ARG A 110 26.89 6.38 -13.19
N ARG A 111 27.69 7.38 -13.56
CA ARG A 111 27.60 8.73 -12.99
C ARG A 111 26.27 9.38 -13.35
N GLN A 112 25.88 9.33 -14.62
CA GLN A 112 24.60 9.86 -15.09
C GLN A 112 23.40 9.22 -14.39
N GLU A 113 23.40 7.90 -14.20
CA GLU A 113 22.35 7.21 -13.44
C GLU A 113 22.29 7.74 -11.99
N ALA A 114 23.44 7.82 -11.31
CA ALA A 114 23.50 8.25 -9.92
C ALA A 114 23.00 9.68 -9.73
N ASP A 115 23.41 10.59 -10.62
CA ASP A 115 23.02 12.01 -10.60
C ASP A 115 21.53 12.18 -10.93
N PHE A 116 21.03 11.45 -11.93
CA PHE A 116 19.62 11.47 -12.31
C PHE A 116 18.70 11.00 -11.18
N ILE A 117 19.08 9.89 -10.53
CA ILE A 117 18.34 9.35 -9.39
C ILE A 117 18.41 10.30 -8.20
N ASP A 118 19.56 10.95 -7.96
CA ASP A 118 19.69 11.94 -6.88
C ASP A 118 18.67 13.05 -7.04
N LEU A 119 18.64 13.65 -8.22
CA LEU A 119 17.77 14.76 -8.53
C LEU A 119 16.30 14.38 -8.32
N LYS A 120 15.87 13.18 -8.75
CA LYS A 120 14.50 12.71 -8.53
C LYS A 120 14.19 12.48 -7.05
N VAL A 121 15.11 11.90 -6.29
CA VAL A 121 14.91 11.65 -4.84
C VAL A 121 14.96 12.96 -4.04
N ASP A 122 15.75 13.95 -4.47
CA ASP A 122 15.76 15.31 -3.95
C ASP A 122 14.43 16.00 -4.17
N LYS A 123 13.90 15.98 -5.40
CA LYS A 123 12.56 16.51 -5.70
C LYS A 123 11.48 15.87 -4.84
N ILE A 124 11.49 14.54 -4.68
CA ILE A 124 10.51 13.85 -3.82
C ILE A 124 10.61 14.32 -2.36
N ALA A 125 11.82 14.52 -1.83
CA ALA A 125 11.99 14.87 -0.43
C ALA A 125 11.74 16.36 -0.13
N LEU A 126 12.07 17.24 -1.09
CA LEU A 126 12.04 18.69 -0.93
C LEU A 126 10.75 19.31 -1.48
N ASP A 127 10.30 18.87 -2.65
CA ASP A 127 9.16 19.47 -3.36
C ASP A 127 7.82 18.91 -2.87
N LEU A 128 7.79 17.67 -2.36
CA LEU A 128 6.60 17.15 -1.68
C LEU A 128 6.58 17.65 -0.24
N GLN A 129 5.76 18.68 -0.01
CA GLN A 129 5.42 19.13 1.33
C GLN A 129 3.99 18.72 1.69
N PRO A 130 3.79 18.13 2.88
CA PRO A 130 4.80 17.73 3.87
C PRO A 130 5.64 16.53 3.40
N THR A 131 6.90 16.44 3.85
CA THR A 131 7.80 15.33 3.47
C THR A 131 7.16 13.97 3.80
N PRO A 132 7.10 13.02 2.85
CA PRO A 132 6.47 11.73 3.06
C PRO A 132 7.36 10.80 3.90
N ASP A 133 6.72 10.01 4.78
CA ASP A 133 7.37 8.95 5.54
C ASP A 133 7.41 7.63 4.78
N LEU A 134 6.44 7.42 3.89
CA LEU A 134 6.25 6.21 3.10
C LEU A 134 6.00 6.57 1.63
N LEU A 135 6.72 5.90 0.73
CA LEU A 135 6.53 5.98 -0.71
C LEU A 135 6.06 4.61 -1.23
N LEU A 136 4.89 4.58 -1.86
CA LEU A 136 4.41 3.40 -2.59
C LEU A 136 4.66 3.59 -4.08
N CYS A 137 5.38 2.66 -4.69
CA CYS A 137 5.69 2.71 -6.12
C CYS A 137 5.06 1.52 -6.85
N GLN A 138 4.41 1.78 -8.00
CA GLN A 138 3.98 0.72 -8.90
C GLN A 138 5.15 0.08 -9.63
N GLY A 139 6.10 0.91 -10.09
CA GLY A 139 7.25 0.49 -10.87
C GLY A 139 8.39 -0.11 -10.05
N SER A 140 9.45 -0.49 -10.76
CA SER A 140 10.75 -0.83 -10.18
C SER A 140 11.49 0.41 -9.72
N VAL A 141 12.42 0.25 -8.78
CA VAL A 141 13.25 1.33 -8.26
C VAL A 141 14.69 0.83 -8.17
N SER A 142 15.63 1.59 -8.76
CA SER A 142 17.06 1.27 -8.76
C SER A 142 17.59 1.18 -7.33
N GLN A 143 18.60 0.33 -7.11
CA GLN A 143 19.19 0.13 -5.78
C GLN A 143 19.73 1.46 -5.19
N ILE A 144 20.35 2.29 -6.03
CA ILE A 144 20.88 3.61 -5.65
C ILE A 144 19.75 4.49 -5.08
N ALA A 145 18.57 4.45 -5.69
CA ALA A 145 17.41 5.20 -5.22
C ALA A 145 16.90 4.69 -3.87
N GLN A 146 16.91 3.37 -3.64
CA GLN A 146 16.49 2.77 -2.37
C GLN A 146 17.40 3.21 -1.22
N GLU A 147 18.71 3.27 -1.46
CA GLU A 147 19.69 3.72 -0.48
C GLU A 147 19.50 5.21 -0.16
N LYS A 148 19.34 6.06 -1.18
CA LYS A 148 19.09 7.50 -0.99
C LYS A 148 17.77 7.78 -0.26
N LEU A 149 16.69 7.08 -0.59
CA LEU A 149 15.42 7.20 0.11
C LEU A 149 15.54 6.78 1.59
N ARG A 150 16.28 5.70 1.86
CA ARG A 150 16.58 5.25 3.23
C ARG A 150 17.33 6.31 4.02
N ASP A 151 18.33 6.95 3.41
CA ASP A 151 19.15 7.96 4.09
C ASP A 151 18.31 9.21 4.46
N LYS A 152 17.28 9.51 3.65
CA LYS A 152 16.26 10.52 3.94
C LYS A 152 15.13 10.05 4.88
N LYS A 153 15.25 8.84 5.43
CA LYS A 153 14.28 8.19 6.33
C LYS A 153 12.91 7.91 5.69
N ILE A 154 12.83 7.83 4.37
CA ILE A 154 11.60 7.50 3.63
C ILE A 154 11.55 5.98 3.42
N SER A 155 10.51 5.33 3.94
CA SER A 155 10.26 3.90 3.69
C SER A 155 9.69 3.71 2.30
N LEU A 156 10.11 2.66 1.60
CA LEU A 156 9.69 2.38 0.22
C LEU A 156 9.06 0.99 0.12
N VAL A 157 7.92 0.90 -0.57
CA VAL A 157 7.29 -0.36 -0.97
C VAL A 157 7.19 -0.41 -2.49
N LEU A 158 7.68 -1.50 -3.07
CA LEU A 158 7.84 -1.67 -4.52
C LEU A 158 6.79 -2.61 -5.12
N GLY A 159 6.54 -2.44 -6.42
CA GLY A 159 5.71 -3.35 -7.20
C GLY A 159 4.26 -3.39 -6.69
N VAL A 160 3.73 -2.27 -6.23
CA VAL A 160 2.35 -2.16 -5.74
C VAL A 160 1.42 -2.16 -6.96
N PRO A 161 0.44 -3.10 -7.05
CA PRO A 161 -0.49 -3.11 -8.17
C PRO A 161 -1.31 -1.81 -8.27
N ALA A 162 -1.64 -1.37 -9.48
CA ALA A 162 -2.41 -0.14 -9.72
C ALA A 162 -3.70 -0.08 -8.88
N HIS A 163 -4.49 -1.15 -8.88
CA HIS A 163 -5.74 -1.23 -8.09
C HIS A 163 -5.53 -1.11 -6.57
N ILE A 164 -4.32 -1.40 -6.06
CA ILE A 164 -3.99 -1.16 -4.64
C ILE A 164 -3.65 0.30 -4.43
N LEU A 165 -2.89 0.92 -5.34
CA LEU A 165 -2.61 2.36 -5.27
C LEU A 165 -3.90 3.17 -5.29
N ASP A 166 -4.83 2.85 -6.18
CA ASP A 166 -6.13 3.53 -6.25
C ASP A 166 -6.95 3.33 -4.95
N ALA A 167 -6.85 2.17 -4.30
CA ALA A 167 -7.48 1.93 -3.00
C ALA A 167 -6.81 2.74 -1.87
N VAL A 168 -5.48 2.86 -1.89
CA VAL A 168 -4.74 3.68 -0.91
C VAL A 168 -5.02 5.16 -1.14
N GLU A 169 -5.14 5.60 -2.40
CA GLU A 169 -5.54 6.96 -2.78
C GLU A 169 -6.84 7.36 -2.09
N ARG A 170 -7.88 6.54 -2.24
CA ARG A 170 -9.19 6.77 -1.59
C ARG A 170 -9.10 6.80 -0.07
N CYS A 171 -8.41 5.82 0.50
CA CYS A 171 -8.29 5.61 1.95
C CYS A 171 -7.49 6.70 2.68
N THR A 172 -6.48 7.27 2.01
CA THR A 172 -5.54 8.23 2.61
C THR A 172 -5.68 9.66 2.09
N GLY A 173 -6.46 9.85 1.02
CA GLY A 173 -6.57 11.12 0.31
C GLY A 173 -5.28 11.54 -0.41
N ALA A 174 -4.27 10.67 -0.49
CA ALA A 174 -3.08 10.92 -1.30
C ALA A 174 -3.48 11.10 -2.76
N ARG A 175 -2.66 11.79 -3.57
CA ARG A 175 -2.84 11.83 -5.03
C ARG A 175 -1.81 10.95 -5.72
N ILE A 176 -2.22 10.15 -6.68
CA ILE A 176 -1.28 9.32 -7.45
C ILE A 176 -0.48 10.20 -8.42
N LEU A 177 0.83 10.29 -8.18
CA LEU A 177 1.77 10.97 -9.07
C LEU A 177 2.10 10.08 -10.27
N GLN A 178 1.85 10.60 -11.48
CA GLN A 178 2.23 9.90 -12.71
C GLN A 178 3.74 9.96 -12.94
N SER A 179 4.40 11.03 -12.50
CA SER A 179 5.85 11.22 -12.59
C SER A 179 6.34 12.19 -11.52
N VAL A 180 7.62 12.09 -11.13
CA VAL A 180 8.27 13.01 -10.18
C VAL A 180 8.23 14.45 -10.70
N ASP A 181 8.38 14.68 -12.00
CA ASP A 181 8.36 16.03 -12.57
C ASP A 181 6.95 16.67 -12.55
N SER A 182 5.91 15.88 -12.27
CA SER A 182 4.54 16.36 -12.14
C SER A 182 4.19 16.89 -10.74
N ILE A 183 5.11 16.81 -9.78
CA ILE A 183 4.89 17.26 -8.38
C ILE A 183 4.47 18.73 -8.36
N VAL A 184 5.18 19.61 -9.08
CA VAL A 184 4.90 21.05 -9.10
C VAL A 184 3.49 21.35 -9.63
N ARG A 185 3.03 20.61 -10.64
CA ARG A 185 1.65 20.76 -11.18
C ARG A 185 0.60 20.22 -10.22
N SER A 186 0.95 19.17 -9.48
CA SER A 186 0.01 18.47 -8.60
C SER A 186 -0.19 19.20 -7.27
N THR A 187 0.85 19.90 -6.79
CA THR A 187 0.84 20.71 -5.56
C THR A 187 0.03 22.00 -5.68
N GLN A 188 -0.18 22.52 -6.90
CA GLN A 188 -1.04 23.69 -7.15
C GLN A 188 -2.52 23.45 -6.82
N GLY A 189 -2.96 22.18 -6.73
CA GLY A 189 -4.34 21.80 -6.42
C GLY A 189 -4.59 21.37 -4.97
N GLY A 190 -3.61 21.53 -4.06
CA GLY A 190 -3.69 21.09 -2.67
C GLY A 190 -2.57 20.13 -2.27
N SER A 191 -2.70 19.49 -1.10
CA SER A 191 -1.69 18.53 -0.63
C SER A 191 -1.74 17.25 -1.46
N VAL A 192 -0.60 16.88 -2.03
CA VAL A 192 -0.43 15.64 -2.82
C VAL A 192 -0.22 14.42 -1.90
N VAL A 193 0.23 14.68 -0.67
CA VAL A 193 0.64 13.65 0.28
C VAL A 193 -0.57 13.28 1.14
N GLY A 194 -0.91 11.99 1.15
CA GLY A 194 -1.98 11.48 1.98
C GLY A 194 -1.55 11.29 3.42
N GLN A 195 -2.53 11.22 4.30
CA GLN A 195 -2.32 10.90 5.71
C GLN A 195 -2.85 9.50 5.99
N CYS A 196 -2.15 8.75 6.83
CA CYS A 196 -2.64 7.49 7.35
C CYS A 196 -2.38 7.43 8.86
N ARG A 197 -3.24 6.71 9.58
CA ARG A 197 -3.16 6.60 11.03
C ARG A 197 -1.98 5.73 11.44
N SER A 198 -1.81 4.61 10.75
CA SER A 198 -0.67 3.74 10.97
C SER A 198 -0.28 2.99 9.70
N PHE A 199 1.02 2.78 9.57
CA PHE A 199 1.61 1.87 8.60
C PHE A 199 2.40 0.83 9.38
N HIS A 200 2.19 -0.46 9.08
CA HIS A 200 3.06 -1.49 9.61
C HIS A 200 3.13 -2.73 8.70
N ILE A 201 4.21 -3.50 8.85
CA ILE A 201 4.39 -4.77 8.16
C ILE A 201 4.10 -5.92 9.13
N HIS A 202 3.12 -6.73 8.77
CA HIS A 202 2.82 -7.97 9.48
C HIS A 202 3.51 -9.15 8.78
N ARG A 203 4.37 -9.86 9.51
CA ARG A 203 5.04 -11.07 9.02
C ARG A 203 4.36 -12.29 9.63
N CYS A 204 3.86 -13.19 8.79
CA CYS A 204 3.21 -14.42 9.23
C CYS A 204 4.24 -15.50 9.58
N GLY A 205 4.64 -15.62 10.85
CA GLY A 205 5.55 -16.70 11.31
C GLY A 205 6.99 -16.61 10.79
N GLU A 206 7.82 -17.59 11.16
CA GLU A 206 9.21 -17.69 10.68
C GLU A 206 9.23 -18.10 9.20
N GLY A 207 9.60 -17.16 8.32
CA GLY A 207 9.71 -17.40 6.87
C GLY A 207 8.40 -17.29 6.08
N GLY A 208 7.28 -16.93 6.70
CA GLY A 208 6.03 -16.74 5.98
C GLY A 208 5.92 -15.38 5.27
N LYS A 209 4.81 -15.20 4.56
CA LYS A 209 4.58 -14.02 3.72
C LYS A 209 4.47 -12.75 4.57
N SER A 210 5.10 -11.67 4.11
CA SER A 210 4.91 -10.31 4.63
C SER A 210 3.66 -9.68 4.04
N PHE A 211 2.93 -8.95 4.87
CA PHE A 211 1.76 -8.16 4.50
C PHE A 211 1.98 -6.73 4.96
N VAL A 212 1.75 -5.78 4.06
CA VAL A 212 1.68 -4.36 4.38
C VAL A 212 0.26 -4.05 4.81
N ILE A 213 0.13 -3.39 5.97
CA ILE A 213 -1.12 -2.92 6.55
C ILE A 213 -1.04 -1.39 6.64
N ILE A 214 -1.99 -0.71 5.99
CA ILE A 214 -2.15 0.74 6.04
C ILE A 214 -3.54 1.03 6.57
N GLU A 215 -3.61 1.74 7.70
CA GLU A 215 -4.85 2.21 8.30
C GLU A 215 -5.12 3.65 7.86
N GLY A 216 -6.25 3.88 7.20
CA GLY A 216 -6.62 5.19 6.66
C GLY A 216 -6.92 6.22 7.75
N SER A 217 -6.81 7.51 7.41
CA SER A 217 -7.08 8.58 8.37
C SER A 217 -8.45 9.23 8.23
N ASN A 218 -9.02 9.47 7.02
CA ASN A 218 -10.36 10.11 6.97
C ASN A 218 -11.14 10.27 5.64
N THR A 219 -10.88 9.54 4.56
CA THR A 219 -11.73 9.66 3.35
C THR A 219 -12.06 8.29 2.77
N ASP A 220 -13.28 8.14 2.26
CA ASP A 220 -13.83 6.91 1.67
C ASP A 220 -13.44 5.62 2.39
N ARG A 221 -14.32 5.22 3.31
CA ARG A 221 -14.26 4.05 4.19
C ARG A 221 -13.97 2.73 3.45
N PHE A 222 -12.71 2.56 3.05
CA PHE A 222 -12.17 1.34 2.47
C PHE A 222 -11.77 0.41 3.59
N MET A 223 -12.30 -0.81 3.58
CA MET A 223 -12.06 -1.80 4.62
C MET A 223 -11.45 -3.06 4.00
N THR A 224 -10.48 -3.64 4.70
CA THR A 224 -9.96 -4.97 4.37
C THR A 224 -10.29 -5.96 5.48
N VAL A 225 -11.06 -7.00 5.15
CA VAL A 225 -11.30 -8.15 6.03
C VAL A 225 -10.12 -9.10 5.91
N CYS A 226 -9.34 -9.20 6.99
CA CYS A 226 -8.22 -10.12 7.11
C CYS A 226 -8.71 -11.45 7.69
N LEU A 227 -8.85 -12.45 6.83
CA LEU A 227 -9.21 -13.81 7.23
C LEU A 227 -7.95 -14.59 7.57
N ARG A 228 -7.88 -15.08 8.82
CA ARG A 228 -6.83 -15.99 9.30
C ARG A 228 -7.32 -17.43 9.27
N GLY A 229 -6.38 -18.37 9.15
CA GLY A 229 -6.71 -19.80 9.14
C GLY A 229 -5.62 -20.66 8.52
N GLY A 230 -5.57 -21.94 8.92
CA GLY A 230 -4.58 -22.91 8.47
C GLY A 230 -3.97 -23.78 9.57
N GLN A 231 -4.44 -23.65 10.82
CA GLN A 231 -4.35 -24.72 11.82
C GLN A 231 -5.72 -25.37 11.95
#